data_AF-A0A841CWK4-F1
#
_entry.id   AF-A0A841CWK4-F1
#
_cell.length_a   1.000
_cell.length_b   1.000
_cell.length_c   1.000
_cell.angle_alpha   90.00
_cell.angle_beta   90.00
_cell.angle_gamma   90.00
#
_symmetry.space_group_name_H-M   'P 1'
#
loop_
_entity.id
_entity.type
_entity.pdbx_description
1 polymer ?
#
loop_
_entity_poly.entity_id
_entity_poly.type
_entity_poly.pdbx_seq_one_letter_code
_entity_poly.pdbx_strand_id
1 'polypeptide(L)'
;MRSARSTAPVRRDQQRSPARQAGSGPIHAAGSLGFTESVGTREEVWDRLGVKIRERVNARIGQLVEWWASDTSGRNAAVVLGTKAFVTVEPTINAAGGPAHEIRALRLDESTFRRASVIETVAKATAAPSSADNRVAPGSRPGAPVPTSTSRLGEAMSGFLGNLPARAQQLLQEPFVDDHDDLWHDYYYFRPGSAGSLGGTALHVWCYLADKRYVTFAAGVGHGYRQGSGPSSWELTCWRAEVLRNPR
;
A
#
# COMPACT_ATOMS: atom_id res chain seq x y z
N MET A 1 -24.45 58.10 -33.44
CA MET A 1 -23.00 58.08 -33.12
C MET A 1 -22.81 57.52 -31.72
N ARG A 2 -22.39 56.25 -31.61
CA ARG A 2 -22.13 55.54 -30.35
C ARG A 2 -20.62 55.54 -30.11
N SER A 3 -20.18 56.02 -28.95
CA SER A 3 -18.80 55.84 -28.48
C SER A 3 -18.78 54.80 -27.38
N ALA A 4 -18.20 53.64 -27.69
CA ALA A 4 -18.02 52.52 -26.78
C ALA A 4 -16.78 52.76 -25.88
N ARG A 5 -16.95 52.68 -24.56
CA ARG A 5 -15.83 52.42 -23.64
C ARG A 5 -15.74 50.92 -23.41
N SER A 6 -14.72 50.33 -24.02
CA SER A 6 -14.32 48.94 -23.85
C SER A 6 -13.41 48.83 -22.63
N THR A 7 -13.94 48.35 -21.50
CA THR A 7 -13.15 47.98 -20.32
C THR A 7 -12.83 46.49 -20.41
N ALA A 8 -11.59 46.18 -20.78
CA ALA A 8 -11.04 44.83 -20.74
C ALA A 8 -10.82 44.38 -19.28
N PRO A 9 -11.08 43.11 -18.93
CA PRO A 9 -10.74 42.60 -17.61
C PRO A 9 -9.24 42.29 -17.53
N VAL A 10 -8.61 42.82 -16.48
CA VAL A 10 -7.22 42.53 -16.08
C VAL A 10 -7.09 41.04 -15.74
N ARG A 11 -6.26 40.33 -16.51
CA ARG A 11 -5.78 38.98 -16.20
C ARG A 11 -5.11 39.00 -14.83
N ARG A 12 -5.71 38.35 -13.83
CA ARG A 12 -4.98 37.95 -12.62
C ARG A 12 -3.99 36.88 -13.02
N ASP A 13 -2.71 37.22 -12.97
CA ASP A 13 -1.62 36.26 -12.94
C ASP A 13 -1.90 35.25 -11.83
N GLN A 14 -2.23 34.02 -12.25
CA GLN A 14 -2.19 32.86 -11.40
C GLN A 14 -0.73 32.71 -10.97
N GLN A 15 -0.44 33.11 -9.73
CA GLN A 15 0.72 32.65 -9.01
C GLN A 15 0.68 31.12 -9.03
N ARG A 16 1.43 30.53 -9.96
CA ARG A 16 1.82 29.12 -9.90
C ARG A 16 2.53 28.93 -8.57
N SER A 17 1.85 28.28 -7.64
CA SER A 17 2.48 27.72 -6.45
C SER A 17 3.72 26.93 -6.89
N PRO A 18 4.87 27.11 -6.24
CA PRO A 18 6.07 26.36 -6.57
C PRO A 18 5.77 24.86 -6.40
N ALA A 19 6.20 24.06 -7.38
CA ALA A 19 6.14 22.61 -7.32
C ALA A 19 6.82 22.15 -6.04
N ARG A 20 6.04 21.60 -5.11
CA ARG A 20 6.51 21.01 -3.87
C ARG A 20 7.51 19.92 -4.24
N GLN A 21 8.78 20.08 -3.87
CA GLN A 21 9.78 19.03 -4.08
C GLN A 21 9.32 17.80 -3.30
N ALA A 22 9.01 16.73 -4.02
CA ALA A 22 8.57 15.47 -3.44
C ALA A 22 9.74 14.86 -2.65
N GLY A 23 9.59 14.78 -1.33
CA GLY A 23 10.48 13.96 -0.52
C GLY A 23 10.25 12.49 -0.85
N SER A 24 11.32 11.74 -1.11
CA SER A 24 11.23 10.27 -1.13
C SER A 24 11.03 9.79 0.31
N GLY A 25 9.98 9.02 0.58
CA GLY A 25 9.79 8.38 1.89
C GLY A 25 10.99 7.48 2.26
N PRO A 26 11.15 7.16 3.56
CA PRO A 26 12.25 6.32 4.01
C PRO A 26 12.20 4.94 3.33
N ILE A 27 13.39 4.40 3.02
CA ILE A 27 13.53 3.01 2.59
C ILE A 27 13.71 2.16 3.83
N HIS A 28 12.82 1.18 4.02
CA HIS A 28 12.81 0.30 5.17
C HIS A 28 13.66 -0.94 4.92
N ALA A 29 14.22 -1.50 6.00
CA ALA A 29 14.85 -2.82 5.94
C ALA A 29 13.77 -3.91 5.91
N ALA A 30 14.02 -4.99 5.17
CA ALA A 30 13.11 -6.13 5.08
C ALA A 30 12.88 -6.76 6.47
N GLY A 31 11.62 -6.85 6.88
CA GLY A 31 11.19 -7.60 8.05
C GLY A 31 10.95 -9.07 7.74
N SER A 32 10.61 -9.84 8.77
CA SER A 32 10.21 -11.25 8.60
C SER A 32 8.90 -11.35 7.82
N LEU A 33 8.85 -12.24 6.82
CA LEU A 33 7.63 -12.53 6.06
C LEU A 33 6.73 -13.48 6.87
N GLY A 34 5.76 -12.92 7.57
CA GLY A 34 4.67 -13.68 8.17
C GLY A 34 3.68 -14.09 7.08
N PHE A 35 3.57 -15.40 6.81
CA PHE A 35 2.53 -15.91 5.91
C PHE A 35 1.24 -16.07 6.69
N THR A 36 0.19 -15.39 6.26
CA THR A 36 -1.15 -15.69 6.72
C THR A 36 -1.70 -16.80 5.84
N GLU A 37 -1.92 -17.98 6.42
CA GLU A 37 -2.65 -19.03 5.73
C GLU A 37 -4.11 -18.56 5.54
N SER A 38 -4.46 -18.09 4.34
CA SER A 38 -5.87 -17.90 3.99
C SER A 38 -6.49 -19.24 3.68
N VAL A 39 -7.68 -19.45 4.25
CA VAL A 39 -8.53 -20.57 3.86
C VAL A 39 -9.19 -20.20 2.53
N GLY A 40 -8.63 -20.71 1.44
CA GLY A 40 -9.16 -20.52 0.07
C GLY A 40 -8.54 -19.37 -0.71
N THR A 41 -8.90 -19.30 -2.00
CA THR A 41 -8.47 -18.24 -2.92
C THR A 41 -9.19 -16.92 -2.61
N ARG A 42 -8.65 -15.79 -3.09
CA ARG A 42 -9.32 -14.49 -2.93
C ARG A 42 -10.72 -14.49 -3.57
N GLU A 43 -10.91 -15.22 -4.67
CA GLU A 43 -12.21 -15.39 -5.34
C GLU A 43 -13.20 -16.15 -4.46
N GLU A 44 -12.79 -17.27 -3.86
CA GLU A 44 -13.62 -18.05 -2.95
C GLU A 44 -13.98 -17.28 -1.68
N VAL A 45 -13.07 -16.46 -1.15
CA VAL A 45 -13.35 -15.60 0.00
C VAL A 45 -14.30 -14.46 -0.38
N TRP A 46 -14.10 -13.85 -1.56
CA TRP A 46 -14.98 -12.79 -2.05
C TRP A 46 -16.43 -13.26 -2.21
N ASP A 47 -16.62 -14.46 -2.76
CA ASP A 47 -17.95 -15.07 -2.88
C ASP A 47 -18.60 -15.31 -1.51
N ARG A 48 -17.80 -15.67 -0.49
CA ARG A 48 -18.25 -15.89 0.89
C ARG A 48 -18.63 -14.62 1.66
N LEU A 49 -18.25 -13.40 1.21
CA LEU A 49 -18.74 -12.15 1.82
C LEU A 49 -20.25 -11.96 1.67
N GLY A 50 -20.89 -12.69 0.75
CA GLY A 50 -22.32 -12.61 0.51
C GLY A 50 -22.72 -11.50 -0.46
N VAL A 51 -23.80 -11.73 -1.20
CA VAL A 51 -24.23 -10.90 -2.34
C VAL A 51 -24.48 -9.44 -1.94
N LYS A 52 -25.17 -9.19 -0.83
CA LYS A 52 -25.51 -7.82 -0.38
C LYS A 52 -24.28 -6.96 -0.09
N ILE A 53 -23.21 -7.54 0.45
CA ILE A 53 -21.97 -6.80 0.72
C ILE A 53 -21.30 -6.43 -0.60
N ARG A 54 -21.18 -7.41 -1.51
CA ARG A 54 -20.59 -7.19 -2.84
C ARG A 54 -21.36 -6.13 -3.64
N GLU A 55 -22.69 -6.15 -3.62
CA GLU A 55 -23.52 -5.12 -4.24
C GLU A 55 -23.25 -3.72 -3.66
N ARG A 56 -23.16 -3.61 -2.32
CA ARG A 56 -22.85 -2.33 -1.64
C ARG A 56 -21.44 -1.82 -1.93
N VAL A 57 -20.49 -2.71 -2.19
CA VAL A 57 -19.14 -2.33 -2.64
C VAL A 57 -19.20 -1.86 -4.10
N ASN A 58 -19.76 -2.68 -4.99
CA ASN A 58 -19.87 -2.40 -6.42
C ASN A 58 -20.60 -1.08 -6.72
N ALA A 59 -21.62 -0.73 -5.93
CA ALA A 59 -22.34 0.53 -6.06
C ALA A 59 -21.47 1.79 -5.83
N ARG A 60 -20.29 1.67 -5.21
CA ARG A 60 -19.44 2.80 -4.81
C ARG A 60 -18.18 2.96 -5.65
N ILE A 61 -17.60 1.87 -6.12
CA ILE A 61 -16.22 1.83 -6.62
C ILE A 61 -16.03 2.43 -8.03
N GLY A 62 -17.10 2.58 -8.82
CA GLY A 62 -16.98 2.93 -10.23
C GLY A 62 -16.43 1.73 -11.02
N GLN A 63 -15.40 1.94 -11.83
CA GLN A 63 -14.71 0.82 -12.48
C GLN A 63 -13.78 0.13 -11.49
N LEU A 64 -13.82 -1.20 -11.44
CA LEU A 64 -12.91 -2.00 -10.62
C LEU A 64 -11.49 -1.91 -11.18
N VAL A 65 -10.52 -1.57 -10.31
CA VAL A 65 -9.10 -1.50 -10.68
C VAL A 65 -8.34 -2.70 -10.12
N GLU A 66 -8.44 -2.96 -8.83
CA GLU A 66 -7.82 -4.09 -8.16
C GLU A 66 -8.59 -4.42 -6.89
N TRP A 67 -8.53 -5.68 -6.45
CA TRP A 67 -9.17 -6.09 -5.20
C TRP A 67 -8.50 -7.31 -4.59
N TRP A 68 -8.73 -7.45 -3.29
CA TRP A 68 -8.35 -8.63 -2.55
C TRP A 68 -9.42 -9.02 -1.55
N ALA A 69 -9.54 -10.31 -1.29
CA ALA A 69 -10.30 -10.83 -0.16
C ALA A 69 -9.47 -11.90 0.55
N SER A 70 -9.57 -11.90 1.87
CA SER A 70 -8.80 -12.80 2.74
C SER A 70 -9.66 -13.29 3.88
N ASP A 71 -9.50 -14.57 4.23
CA ASP A 71 -10.12 -15.18 5.39
C ASP A 71 -9.03 -15.41 6.43
N THR A 72 -9.08 -14.65 7.53
CA THR A 72 -8.19 -14.87 8.67
C THR A 72 -9.01 -15.47 9.80
N SER A 73 -8.84 -16.78 10.03
CA SER A 73 -9.50 -17.52 11.12
C SER A 73 -11.04 -17.46 11.09
N GLY A 74 -11.65 -17.60 9.91
CA GLY A 74 -13.10 -17.56 9.70
C GLY A 74 -13.67 -16.14 9.61
N ARG A 75 -12.80 -15.12 9.53
CA ARG A 75 -13.18 -13.72 9.44
C ARG A 75 -12.82 -13.20 8.06
N ASN A 76 -13.82 -13.16 7.19
CA ASN A 76 -13.70 -12.67 5.83
C ASN A 76 -13.54 -11.14 5.82
N ALA A 77 -12.54 -10.67 5.11
CA ALA A 77 -12.29 -9.26 4.85
C ALA A 77 -12.04 -9.03 3.35
N ALA A 78 -12.21 -7.80 2.89
CA ALA A 78 -11.81 -7.43 1.55
C ALA A 78 -11.36 -5.96 1.46
N VAL A 79 -10.52 -5.71 0.47
CA VAL A 79 -10.09 -4.37 0.08
C VAL A 79 -10.32 -4.24 -1.43
N VAL A 80 -10.94 -3.14 -1.84
CA VAL A 80 -11.30 -2.90 -3.24
C VAL A 80 -10.89 -1.48 -3.64
N LEU A 81 -10.05 -1.40 -4.65
CA LEU A 81 -9.70 -0.16 -5.33
C LEU A 81 -10.51 -0.06 -6.61
N GLY A 82 -11.34 0.97 -6.72
CA GLY A 82 -11.96 1.38 -7.98
C GLY A 82 -11.63 2.82 -8.34
N THR A 83 -12.09 3.27 -9.52
CA THR A 83 -11.79 4.62 -10.02
C THR A 83 -12.47 5.72 -9.23
N LYS A 84 -13.57 5.43 -8.51
CA LYS A 84 -14.36 6.41 -7.74
C LYS A 84 -14.26 6.25 -6.23
N ALA A 85 -13.86 5.07 -5.74
CA ALA A 85 -13.72 4.83 -4.32
C ALA A 85 -12.68 3.76 -4.01
N PHE A 86 -12.02 3.93 -2.87
CA PHE A 86 -11.30 2.88 -2.15
C PHE A 86 -12.20 2.37 -1.02
N VAL A 87 -12.41 1.07 -0.95
CA VAL A 87 -13.36 0.45 -0.01
C VAL A 87 -12.70 -0.66 0.78
N THR A 88 -12.84 -0.63 2.11
CA THR A 88 -12.50 -1.76 2.98
C THR A 88 -13.76 -2.40 3.54
N VAL A 89 -13.71 -3.73 3.67
CA VAL A 89 -14.74 -4.55 4.27
C VAL A 89 -14.10 -5.32 5.39
N GLU A 90 -14.44 -4.99 6.62
CA GLU A 90 -13.86 -5.58 7.82
C GLU A 90 -14.90 -6.35 8.62
N PRO A 91 -14.57 -7.55 9.12
CA PRO A 91 -15.46 -8.34 9.96
C PRO A 91 -15.67 -7.63 11.30
N THR A 92 -16.92 -7.44 11.70
CA THR A 92 -17.31 -6.76 12.95
C THR A 92 -18.47 -7.48 13.64
N ILE A 93 -19.01 -6.90 14.70
CA ILE A 93 -20.15 -7.42 15.46
C ILE A 93 -21.27 -6.38 15.42
N ASN A 94 -22.51 -6.81 15.17
CA ASN A 94 -23.67 -5.92 15.18
C ASN A 94 -24.18 -5.62 16.60
N ALA A 95 -25.16 -4.72 16.74
CA ALA A 95 -25.73 -4.35 18.03
C ALA A 95 -26.39 -5.52 18.80
N ALA A 96 -26.74 -6.61 18.10
CA ALA A 96 -27.30 -7.83 18.69
C ALA A 96 -26.24 -8.90 19.02
N GLY A 97 -24.94 -8.57 18.92
CA GLY A 97 -23.84 -9.51 19.22
C GLY A 97 -23.54 -10.52 18.11
N GLY A 98 -24.19 -10.42 16.95
CA GLY A 98 -23.97 -11.33 15.82
C GLY A 98 -22.87 -10.87 14.85
N PRO A 99 -22.29 -11.78 14.04
CA PRO A 99 -21.32 -11.42 13.00
C PRO A 99 -21.89 -10.41 12.00
N ALA A 100 -21.08 -9.43 11.63
CA ALA A 100 -21.40 -8.41 10.66
C ALA A 100 -20.15 -7.97 9.89
N HIS A 101 -20.32 -7.07 8.92
CA HIS A 101 -19.19 -6.43 8.24
C HIS A 101 -19.35 -4.91 8.26
N GLU A 102 -18.29 -4.23 8.63
CA GLU A 102 -18.16 -2.79 8.47
C GLU A 102 -17.65 -2.51 7.05
N ILE A 103 -18.30 -1.59 6.34
CA ILE A 103 -17.85 -1.14 5.02
C ILE A 103 -17.44 0.32 5.12
N ARG A 104 -16.14 0.59 4.98
CA ARG A 104 -15.60 1.96 4.92
C ARG A 104 -15.27 2.31 3.48
N ALA A 105 -15.56 3.54 3.08
CA ALA A 105 -15.32 3.99 1.71
C ALA A 105 -14.72 5.40 1.70
N LEU A 106 -13.56 5.54 1.05
CA LEU A 106 -12.95 6.83 0.71
C LEU A 106 -13.30 7.15 -0.74
N ARG A 107 -13.99 8.27 -0.97
CA ARG A 107 -14.29 8.73 -2.33
C ARG A 107 -13.02 9.28 -2.97
N LEU A 108 -12.73 8.88 -4.20
CA LEU A 108 -11.53 9.26 -4.91
C LEU A 108 -11.84 10.29 -6.00
N ASP A 109 -10.91 11.20 -6.22
CA ASP A 109 -10.91 12.07 -7.40
C ASP A 109 -10.32 11.29 -8.58
N GLU A 110 -11.19 10.81 -9.46
CA GLU A 110 -10.85 10.03 -10.64
C GLU A 110 -9.82 10.74 -11.54
N SER A 111 -9.77 12.08 -11.55
CA SER A 111 -8.81 12.85 -12.36
C SER A 111 -7.37 12.81 -11.82
N THR A 112 -7.20 12.43 -10.54
CA THR A 112 -5.89 12.35 -9.87
C THR A 112 -5.30 10.95 -9.88
N PHE A 113 -6.03 9.98 -10.45
CA PHE A 113 -5.67 8.58 -10.45
C PHE A 113 -4.38 8.34 -11.26
N ARG A 114 -3.37 7.76 -10.61
CA ARG A 114 -2.07 7.46 -11.20
C ARG A 114 -1.74 5.98 -11.02
N ARG A 115 -1.04 5.42 -12.01
CA ARG A 115 -0.56 4.03 -12.03
C ARG A 115 0.91 4.01 -12.42
N ALA A 116 1.70 3.15 -11.76
CA ALA A 116 3.08 2.87 -12.12
C ALA A 116 3.36 1.38 -11.95
N SER A 117 4.10 0.78 -12.88
CA SER A 117 4.58 -0.59 -12.76
C SER A 117 6.03 -0.61 -12.28
N VAL A 118 6.34 -1.56 -11.40
CA VAL A 118 7.67 -1.77 -10.83
C VAL A 118 8.04 -3.22 -11.09
N ILE A 119 9.03 -3.41 -11.96
CA ILE A 119 9.60 -4.73 -12.27
C ILE A 119 11.06 -4.68 -11.84
N GLU A 120 11.44 -5.53 -10.88
CA GLU A 120 12.80 -5.56 -10.34
C GLU A 120 13.28 -6.99 -10.18
N THR A 121 14.51 -7.27 -10.60
CA THR A 121 15.19 -8.54 -10.30
C THR A 121 16.18 -8.30 -9.18
N VAL A 122 16.05 -9.05 -8.08
CA VAL A 122 16.98 -8.99 -6.96
C VAL A 122 18.28 -9.67 -7.41
N ALA A 123 19.31 -8.86 -7.65
CA ALA A 123 20.63 -9.39 -7.93
C ALA A 123 21.08 -10.25 -6.74
N LYS A 124 21.31 -11.55 -6.96
CA LYS A 124 21.95 -12.40 -5.95
C LYS A 124 23.30 -11.75 -5.63
N ALA A 125 23.46 -11.29 -4.39
CA ALA A 125 24.78 -10.98 -3.88
C ALA A 125 25.61 -12.27 -4.02
N THR A 126 26.48 -12.32 -5.02
CA THR A 126 27.56 -13.29 -5.06
C THR A 126 28.36 -13.06 -3.78
N ALA A 127 28.38 -14.07 -2.92
CA ALA A 127 29.14 -14.04 -1.69
C ALA A 127 30.58 -13.63 -2.01
N ALA A 128 30.94 -12.40 -1.68
CA ALA A 128 32.33 -11.98 -1.67
C ALA A 128 33.02 -12.78 -0.55
N PRO A 129 34.23 -13.31 -0.77
CA PRO A 129 34.94 -14.05 0.25
C PRO A 129 35.26 -13.11 1.41
N SER A 130 34.80 -13.47 2.60
CA SER A 130 35.13 -12.84 3.86
C SER A 130 36.65 -12.76 4.01
N SER A 131 37.22 -11.60 3.72
CA SER A 131 38.57 -11.26 4.15
C SER A 131 38.47 -10.90 5.63
N ALA A 132 38.63 -11.90 6.47
CA ALA A 132 38.88 -11.73 7.89
C ALA A 132 40.28 -11.14 8.06
N ASP A 133 40.37 -9.81 8.07
CA ASP A 133 41.51 -9.13 8.70
C ASP A 133 41.19 -7.65 8.98
N ASN A 134 40.82 -7.34 10.22
CA ASN A 134 41.56 -6.35 11.02
C ASN A 134 40.91 -6.12 12.39
N ARG A 135 41.67 -6.54 13.41
CA ARG A 135 42.10 -5.76 14.59
C ARG A 135 41.06 -4.90 15.33
N VAL A 136 40.78 -5.39 16.53
CA VAL A 136 40.30 -4.66 17.70
C VAL A 136 41.19 -3.43 17.99
N ALA A 137 40.55 -2.25 18.12
CA ALA A 137 41.07 -1.13 18.91
C ALA A 137 39.92 -0.53 19.75
N PRO A 138 40.11 -0.31 21.06
CA PRO A 138 39.06 0.17 21.94
C PRO A 138 39.01 1.70 22.00
N GLY A 139 37.81 2.27 21.88
CA GLY A 139 37.57 3.67 22.22
C GLY A 139 36.61 4.37 21.28
N SER A 140 35.32 4.34 21.60
CA SER A 140 34.37 5.40 21.23
C SER A 140 33.22 5.42 22.21
N ARG A 141 32.95 6.62 22.73
CA ARG A 141 31.94 7.01 23.72
C ARG A 141 30.53 6.47 23.39
N PRO A 142 29.63 6.39 24.39
CA PRO A 142 28.23 6.06 24.15
C PRO A 142 27.63 7.11 23.21
N GLY A 143 27.33 6.69 21.99
CA GLY A 143 26.52 7.47 21.06
C GLY A 143 25.16 7.71 21.68
N ALA A 144 24.71 8.97 21.64
CA ALA A 144 23.42 9.42 22.09
C ALA A 144 22.29 8.48 21.64
N PRO A 145 21.21 8.33 22.44
CA PRO A 145 20.06 7.52 22.04
C PRO A 145 19.58 8.00 20.67
N VAL A 146 19.62 7.08 19.70
CA VAL A 146 18.95 7.25 18.41
C VAL A 146 17.51 7.65 18.76
N PRO A 147 17.00 8.79 18.29
CA PRO A 147 15.61 9.11 18.52
C PRO A 147 14.80 7.97 17.92
N THR A 148 14.15 7.20 18.78
CA THR A 148 13.10 6.26 18.42
C THR A 148 12.00 7.10 17.82
N SER A 149 12.17 7.38 16.54
CA SER A 149 11.15 7.93 15.67
C SER A 149 10.06 6.90 15.73
N THR A 150 9.00 7.16 16.49
CA THR A 150 7.77 6.37 16.43
C THR A 150 7.30 6.45 14.99
N SER A 151 7.76 5.50 14.18
CA SER A 151 7.43 5.42 12.77
C SER A 151 5.91 5.36 12.69
N ARG A 152 5.30 6.28 11.93
CA ARG A 152 3.83 6.29 11.68
C ARG A 152 3.36 4.94 11.15
N LEU A 153 4.25 4.27 10.44
CA LEU A 153 4.13 2.88 10.05
C LEU A 153 4.66 2.04 11.21
N GLY A 154 3.79 1.30 11.90
CA GLY A 154 4.24 0.36 12.93
C GLY A 154 5.32 -0.60 12.41
N GLU A 155 6.05 -1.26 13.32
CA GLU A 155 7.17 -2.14 12.96
C GLU A 155 6.78 -3.19 11.90
N ALA A 156 5.58 -3.75 12.02
CA ALA A 156 5.04 -4.74 11.09
C ALA A 156 4.90 -4.20 9.65
N MET A 157 4.30 -3.03 9.47
CA MET A 157 4.15 -2.41 8.15
C MET A 157 5.49 -1.91 7.59
N SER A 158 6.36 -1.37 8.44
CA SER A 158 7.72 -0.97 8.02
C SER A 158 8.51 -2.18 7.52
N GLY A 159 8.45 -3.31 8.24
CA GLY A 159 9.05 -4.57 7.84
C GLY A 159 8.44 -5.15 6.55
N PHE A 160 7.13 -5.03 6.36
CA PHE A 160 6.45 -5.39 5.11
C PHE A 160 7.01 -4.56 3.94
N LEU A 161 7.02 -3.23 4.07
CA LEU A 161 7.50 -2.34 3.00
C LEU A 161 8.96 -2.63 2.66
N GLY A 162 9.79 -2.94 3.64
CA GLY A 162 11.19 -3.29 3.41
C GLY A 162 11.41 -4.53 2.54
N ASN A 163 10.41 -5.40 2.39
CA ASN A 163 10.48 -6.53 1.46
C ASN A 163 10.17 -6.13 0.00
N LEU A 164 9.59 -4.95 -0.23
CA LEU A 164 9.26 -4.46 -1.56
C LEU A 164 10.46 -3.76 -2.22
N PRO A 165 10.53 -3.74 -3.57
CA PRO A 165 11.47 -2.91 -4.31
C PRO A 165 11.49 -1.46 -3.82
N ALA A 166 12.68 -0.85 -3.77
CA ALA A 166 12.84 0.53 -3.26
C ALA A 166 11.94 1.52 -3.99
N ARG A 167 11.73 1.33 -5.31
CA ARG A 167 10.82 2.18 -6.09
C ARG A 167 9.36 2.07 -5.65
N ALA A 168 8.90 0.86 -5.31
CA ALA A 168 7.55 0.66 -4.79
C ALA A 168 7.37 1.31 -3.41
N GLN A 169 8.38 1.17 -2.52
CA GLN A 169 8.37 1.85 -1.22
C GLN A 169 8.26 3.37 -1.35
N GLN A 170 8.98 3.96 -2.30
CA GLN A 170 8.90 5.41 -2.57
C GLN A 170 7.51 5.81 -3.08
N LEU A 171 6.98 5.11 -4.08
CA LEU A 171 5.68 5.43 -4.69
C LEU A 171 4.53 5.35 -3.68
N LEU A 172 4.57 4.38 -2.76
CA LEU A 172 3.59 4.22 -1.68
C LEU A 172 3.70 5.34 -0.64
N GLN A 173 4.92 5.74 -0.27
CA GLN A 173 5.12 6.65 0.86
C GLN A 173 5.19 8.14 0.48
N GLU A 174 5.49 8.46 -0.79
CA GLU A 174 5.68 9.85 -1.28
C GLU A 174 4.57 10.83 -0.82
N PRO A 175 3.27 10.49 -0.86
CA PRO A 175 2.22 11.44 -0.46
C PRO A 175 2.16 11.75 1.04
N PHE A 176 2.79 10.91 1.87
CA PHE A 176 2.64 10.92 3.33
C PHE A 176 3.89 11.40 4.07
N VAL A 177 4.97 11.75 3.36
CA VAL A 177 6.26 12.13 3.97
C VAL A 177 6.10 13.34 4.92
N ASP A 178 5.36 14.35 4.48
CA ASP A 178 5.22 15.62 5.20
C ASP A 178 4.00 15.67 6.14
N ASP A 179 3.17 14.63 6.21
CA ASP A 179 1.84 14.71 6.83
C ASP A 179 1.72 13.91 8.11
N HIS A 180 1.36 14.56 9.22
CA HIS A 180 1.21 13.93 10.54
C HIS A 180 -0.20 13.39 10.82
N ASP A 181 -1.06 13.36 9.80
CA ASP A 181 -2.38 12.76 9.90
C ASP A 181 -2.30 11.23 10.18
N ASP A 182 -3.35 10.70 10.83
CA ASP A 182 -3.47 9.26 11.10
C ASP A 182 -3.51 8.48 9.78
N LEU A 183 -2.66 7.45 9.70
CA LEU A 183 -2.49 6.65 8.49
C LEU A 183 -3.14 5.28 8.64
N TRP A 184 -4.22 5.05 7.91
CA TRP A 184 -4.81 3.73 7.75
C TRP A 184 -3.97 2.91 6.79
N HIS A 185 -3.71 1.66 7.17
CA HIS A 185 -2.88 0.79 6.37
C HIS A 185 -3.19 -0.66 6.68
N ASP A 186 -3.03 -1.50 5.67
CA ASP A 186 -3.07 -2.94 5.81
C ASP A 186 -2.25 -3.56 4.68
N TYR A 187 -1.84 -4.81 4.87
CA TYR A 187 -1.04 -5.55 3.92
C TYR A 187 -1.32 -7.05 4.01
N TYR A 188 -0.97 -7.76 2.94
CA TYR A 188 -1.17 -9.19 2.91
C TYR A 188 -0.12 -9.89 2.04
N TYR A 189 0.23 -11.10 2.48
CA TYR A 189 1.03 -12.05 1.73
C TYR A 189 0.20 -13.32 1.49
N PHE A 190 0.15 -13.76 0.24
CA PHE A 190 -0.48 -15.02 -0.12
C PHE A 190 0.46 -15.89 -0.93
N ARG A 191 0.56 -17.15 -0.52
CA ARG A 191 1.22 -18.19 -1.30
C ARG A 191 0.18 -19.20 -1.76
N PRO A 192 -0.09 -19.29 -3.08
CA PRO A 192 -0.93 -20.35 -3.60
C PRO A 192 -0.28 -21.72 -3.36
N GLY A 193 -1.01 -22.64 -2.73
CA GLY A 193 -0.58 -24.03 -2.48
C GLY A 193 0.27 -24.21 -1.22
N SER A 194 -0.25 -24.98 -0.25
CA SER A 194 0.50 -25.40 0.95
C SER A 194 1.34 -26.67 0.69
N ALA A 195 2.35 -26.83 1.53
CA ALA A 195 3.42 -27.83 1.60
C ALA A 195 3.20 -29.15 0.82
N GLY A 196 3.91 -29.32 -0.30
CA GLY A 196 4.05 -30.62 -0.98
C GLY A 196 3.96 -30.56 -2.51
N SER A 197 3.41 -29.49 -3.07
CA SER A 197 3.44 -29.27 -4.52
C SER A 197 4.82 -28.76 -4.95
N LEU A 198 5.44 -29.48 -5.90
CA LEU A 198 6.68 -29.11 -6.61
C LEU A 198 6.56 -27.80 -7.43
N GLY A 199 5.42 -27.11 -7.39
CA GLY A 199 5.18 -25.84 -8.06
C GLY A 199 4.49 -24.83 -7.14
N GLY A 200 5.16 -23.73 -6.81
CA GLY A 200 4.58 -22.61 -6.07
C GLY A 200 5.63 -21.64 -5.55
N THR A 201 6.40 -21.02 -6.47
CA THR A 201 7.46 -20.03 -6.19
C THR A 201 6.96 -18.58 -6.24
N ALA A 202 5.64 -18.38 -6.40
CA ALA A 202 5.02 -17.06 -6.49
C ALA A 202 4.43 -16.65 -5.13
N LEU A 203 4.74 -15.43 -4.72
CA LEU A 203 4.22 -14.74 -3.55
C LEU A 203 3.35 -13.59 -4.02
N HIS A 204 2.04 -13.70 -3.86
CA HIS A 204 1.13 -12.60 -4.17
C HIS A 204 1.08 -11.63 -3.00
N VAL A 205 1.02 -10.34 -3.31
CA VAL A 205 1.03 -9.27 -2.30
C VAL A 205 0.00 -8.22 -2.64
N TRP A 206 -0.53 -7.60 -1.60
CA TRP A 206 -1.07 -6.26 -1.70
C TRP A 206 -0.80 -5.47 -0.42
N CYS A 207 -0.84 -4.15 -0.52
CA CYS A 207 -0.90 -3.25 0.62
C CYS A 207 -1.57 -1.94 0.22
N TYR A 208 -2.04 -1.20 1.20
CA TYR A 208 -2.40 0.20 1.01
C TYR A 208 -1.92 1.07 2.16
N LEU A 209 -1.71 2.35 1.85
CA LEU A 209 -1.58 3.44 2.82
C LEU A 209 -2.62 4.50 2.45
N ALA A 210 -3.41 4.95 3.42
CA ALA A 210 -4.50 5.87 3.20
C ALA A 210 -4.67 6.85 4.36
N ASP A 211 -4.98 8.10 4.05
CA ASP A 211 -5.41 9.12 5.00
C ASP A 211 -6.62 9.89 4.44
N LYS A 212 -6.92 11.07 5.00
CA LYS A 212 -8.02 11.91 4.54
C LYS A 212 -7.77 12.62 3.20
N ARG A 213 -6.57 12.49 2.60
CA ARG A 213 -6.12 13.21 1.40
C ARG A 213 -5.69 12.28 0.28
N TYR A 214 -5.08 11.16 0.58
CA TYR A 214 -4.53 10.25 -0.41
C TYR A 214 -4.84 8.79 -0.07
N VAL A 215 -4.97 8.00 -1.12
CA VAL A 215 -4.85 6.55 -1.08
C VAL A 215 -3.70 6.16 -1.99
N THR A 216 -2.80 5.33 -1.47
CA THR A 216 -1.84 4.58 -2.27
C THR A 216 -2.11 3.10 -2.09
N PHE A 217 -1.97 2.35 -3.17
CA PHE A 217 -2.22 0.91 -3.19
C PHE A 217 -1.11 0.25 -3.99
N ALA A 218 -0.65 -0.93 -3.59
CA ALA A 218 0.20 -1.76 -4.42
C ALA A 218 -0.29 -3.20 -4.41
N ALA A 219 -0.15 -3.88 -5.54
CA ALA A 219 -0.38 -5.31 -5.65
C ALA A 219 0.50 -5.91 -6.73
N GLY A 220 0.76 -7.21 -6.60
CA GLY A 220 1.48 -7.96 -7.61
C GLY A 220 2.08 -9.24 -7.07
N VAL A 221 3.18 -9.68 -7.69
CA VAL A 221 3.77 -10.99 -7.46
C VAL A 221 5.28 -10.89 -7.27
N GLY A 222 5.78 -11.52 -6.21
CA GLY A 222 7.18 -11.87 -6.04
C GLY A 222 7.44 -13.28 -6.56
N HIS A 223 8.35 -13.46 -7.51
CA HIS A 223 8.69 -14.76 -8.06
C HIS A 223 9.95 -15.34 -7.42
N GLY A 224 10.10 -16.66 -7.49
CA GLY A 224 11.28 -17.37 -6.98
C GLY A 224 11.42 -17.29 -5.45
N TYR A 225 10.30 -17.14 -4.72
CA TYR A 225 10.31 -17.02 -3.27
C TYR A 225 11.03 -18.19 -2.59
N ARG A 226 11.97 -17.85 -1.69
CA ARG A 226 12.67 -18.80 -0.82
C ARG A 226 12.63 -18.31 0.62
N GLN A 227 12.29 -19.22 1.54
CA GLN A 227 12.30 -18.93 2.97
C GLN A 227 13.70 -18.44 3.39
N GLY A 228 13.75 -17.31 4.11
CA GLY A 228 14.99 -16.68 4.55
C GLY A 228 15.70 -15.80 3.50
N SER A 229 15.33 -15.86 2.22
CA SER A 229 15.92 -15.02 1.17
C SER A 229 14.91 -14.14 0.43
N GLY A 230 13.61 -14.34 0.61
CA GLY A 230 12.57 -13.57 -0.07
C GLY A 230 12.41 -13.95 -1.55
N PRO A 231 11.63 -13.17 -2.31
CA PRO A 231 11.50 -13.31 -3.77
C PRO A 231 12.78 -12.92 -4.51
N SER A 232 13.07 -13.61 -5.62
CA SER A 232 14.18 -13.28 -6.52
C SER A 232 13.85 -12.15 -7.49
N SER A 233 12.57 -11.90 -7.75
CA SER A 233 12.12 -10.80 -8.59
C SER A 233 10.71 -10.38 -8.21
N TRP A 234 10.36 -9.15 -8.54
CA TRP A 234 9.07 -8.54 -8.27
C TRP A 234 8.45 -8.01 -9.55
N GLU A 235 7.14 -8.21 -9.68
CA GLU A 235 6.27 -7.50 -10.62
C GLU A 235 5.14 -6.90 -9.80
N LEU A 236 5.17 -5.59 -9.61
CA LEU A 236 4.18 -4.83 -8.83
C LEU A 236 3.56 -3.75 -9.68
N THR A 237 2.29 -3.45 -9.42
CA THR A 237 1.66 -2.21 -9.83
C THR A 237 1.36 -1.39 -8.59
N CYS A 238 1.73 -0.11 -8.61
CA CYS A 238 1.40 0.88 -7.60
C CYS A 238 0.37 1.87 -8.17
N TRP A 239 -0.60 2.24 -7.35
CA TRP A 239 -1.62 3.22 -7.66
C TRP A 239 -1.64 4.32 -6.62
N ARG A 240 -2.07 5.52 -7.04
CA ARG A 240 -2.31 6.66 -6.17
C ARG A 240 -3.54 7.43 -6.63
N ALA A 241 -4.34 7.91 -5.70
CA ALA A 241 -5.42 8.85 -5.94
C ALA A 241 -5.60 9.81 -4.76
N GLU A 242 -6.13 10.99 -5.03
CA GLU A 242 -6.57 11.93 -4.00
C GLU A 242 -7.97 11.56 -3.50
N VAL A 243 -8.19 11.75 -2.21
CA VAL A 243 -9.48 11.58 -1.55
C VAL A 243 -10.27 12.87 -1.68
N LEU A 244 -11.48 12.77 -2.22
CA LEU A 244 -12.41 13.88 -2.27
C LEU A 244 -12.77 14.25 -0.83
N ARG A 245 -12.46 15.49 -0.45
CA ARG A 245 -12.98 16.05 0.80
C ARG A 245 -14.49 16.03 0.71
N ASN A 246 -15.15 15.40 1.69
CA ASN A 246 -16.60 15.49 1.77
C ASN A 246 -16.99 16.98 1.76
N PRO A 247 -17.84 17.44 0.83
CA PRO A 247 -18.47 18.73 1.01
C PRO A 247 -19.22 18.68 2.34
N ARG A 248 -18.89 19.60 3.24
CA ARG A 248 -19.64 19.80 4.48
C ARG A 248 -21.09 20.12 4.17
#